data_AF-A0A9X8CGZ7-F1
#
_entry.id   AF-A0A9X8CGZ7-F1
#
_cell.length_a   1.000
_cell.length_b   1.000
_cell.length_c   1.000
_cell.angle_alpha   90.00
_cell.angle_beta   90.00
_cell.angle_gamma   90.00
#
_symmetry.space_group_name_H-M   'P 1'
#
loop_
_entity.id
_entity.type
_entity.pdbx_description
1 polymer ?
#
loop_
_entity_poly.entity_id
_entity_poly.type
_entity_poly.pdbx_seq_one_letter_code
_entity_poly.pdbx_strand_id
1 'polypeptide(L)'
;MIFFLIFLFNIMSYIFLTYVSFLPTDKKINLFNKHHRYLFFIGSSIIYLLLLTTKLSMVMILLIIMGVYLSIIDFYYYVVDPYLSVLFIIGLLTLYPSINKLLPLYVLLFFLLLSYLMPKKLGFGDIKLLVYWSVFLSPIQLLWLIFIASFIGILYIMLYQLLTSHPLTKIAFVPFLTIALTIVLLII
;
A
#
# COMPACT_ATOMS: atom_id res chain seq x y z
N MET A 1 -2.92 15.00 -20.83
CA MET A 1 -3.31 14.32 -19.58
C MET A 1 -2.42 13.11 -19.26
N ILE A 2 -2.31 12.12 -20.16
CA ILE A 2 -1.46 10.92 -19.99
C ILE A 2 0.02 11.27 -19.74
N PHE A 3 0.61 12.17 -20.54
CA PHE A 3 2.01 12.60 -20.37
C PHE A 3 2.29 13.28 -19.02
N PHE A 4 1.35 14.09 -18.51
CA PHE A 4 1.48 14.73 -17.20
C PHE A 4 1.54 13.70 -16.07
N LEU A 5 0.76 12.63 -16.18
CA LEU A 5 0.76 11.57 -15.18
C LEU A 5 2.02 10.68 -15.24
N ILE A 6 2.50 10.36 -16.44
CA ILE A 6 3.78 9.65 -16.61
C ILE A 6 4.90 10.46 -15.95
N PHE A 7 4.89 11.78 -16.13
CA PHE A 7 5.84 12.69 -15.49
C PHE A 7 5.71 12.67 -13.96
N LEU A 8 4.50 12.79 -13.44
CA LEU A 8 4.23 12.76 -11.99
C LEU A 8 4.66 11.42 -11.35
N PHE A 9 4.45 10.32 -12.06
CA PHE A 9 4.88 8.99 -11.66
C PHE A 9 6.40 8.83 -11.65
N ASN A 10 7.10 9.35 -12.67
CA ASN A 10 8.56 9.38 -12.71
C ASN A 10 9.15 10.21 -11.56
N ILE A 11 8.48 11.30 -11.18
CA ILE A 11 8.85 12.07 -9.98
C ILE A 11 8.63 11.24 -8.71
N MET A 12 7.49 10.58 -8.56
CA MET A 12 7.20 9.74 -7.37
C MET A 12 8.19 8.58 -7.22
N SER A 13 8.50 7.87 -8.31
CA SER A 13 9.51 6.81 -8.32
C SER A 13 10.91 7.35 -8.00
N TYR A 14 11.27 8.54 -8.48
CA TYR A 14 12.52 9.21 -8.12
C TYR A 14 12.57 9.55 -6.62
N ILE A 15 11.51 10.18 -6.08
CA ILE A 15 11.40 10.51 -4.66
C ILE A 15 11.47 9.25 -3.79
N PHE A 16 10.83 8.15 -4.22
CA PHE A 16 10.90 6.88 -3.52
C PHE A 16 12.34 6.33 -3.49
N LEU A 17 13.04 6.35 -4.62
CA LEU A 17 14.42 5.86 -4.69
C LEU A 17 15.40 6.73 -3.90
N THR A 18 15.20 8.05 -3.87
CA THR A 18 15.99 8.93 -2.99
C THR A 18 15.65 8.66 -1.53
N TYR A 19 14.38 8.48 -1.18
CA TYR A 19 13.98 8.11 0.17
C TYR A 19 14.64 6.80 0.64
N VAL A 20 14.63 5.77 -0.21
CA VAL A 20 15.28 4.49 0.07
C VAL A 20 16.81 4.62 0.17
N SER A 21 17.43 5.63 -0.43
CA SER A 21 18.87 5.89 -0.28
C SER A 21 19.26 6.43 1.10
N PHE A 22 18.35 7.17 1.73
CA PHE A 22 18.52 7.77 3.04
C PHE A 22 18.18 6.82 4.20
N LEU A 23 17.57 5.65 3.92
CA LEU A 23 17.35 4.62 4.92
C LEU A 23 18.71 4.04 5.44
N PRO A 24 18.82 3.72 6.74
CA PRO A 24 20.06 3.32 7.39
C PRO A 24 20.69 2.05 6.76
N THR A 25 22.01 1.97 6.78
CA THR A 25 22.85 1.00 6.04
C THR A 25 22.52 -0.46 6.30
N ASP A 26 22.15 -0.79 7.54
CA ASP A 26 21.85 -2.16 8.00
C ASP A 26 20.54 -2.70 7.37
N LYS A 27 19.80 -1.80 6.73
CA LYS A 27 18.53 -1.99 6.06
C LYS A 27 18.64 -1.69 4.56
N LYS A 28 19.80 -1.35 3.98
CA LYS A 28 19.84 -1.01 2.54
C LYS A 28 19.48 -2.21 1.68
N ILE A 29 18.35 -2.12 0.97
CA ILE A 29 18.03 -3.07 -0.09
C ILE A 29 19.11 -2.94 -1.17
N ASN A 30 19.55 -4.06 -1.75
CA ASN A 30 20.48 -4.09 -2.89
C ASN A 30 19.87 -3.49 -4.19
N LEU A 31 18.77 -2.74 -4.07
CA LEU A 31 18.18 -1.87 -5.09
C LEU A 31 19.15 -0.79 -5.59
N PHE A 32 20.23 -0.50 -4.83
CA PHE A 32 21.24 0.48 -5.24
C PHE A 32 22.18 0.04 -6.35
N ASN A 33 22.18 -1.25 -6.73
CA ASN A 33 22.88 -1.63 -7.94
C ASN A 33 22.25 -0.90 -9.14
N LYS A 34 23.07 -0.29 -10.00
CA LYS A 34 22.61 0.58 -11.09
C LYS A 34 21.57 -0.12 -11.97
N HIS A 35 21.71 -1.42 -12.18
CA HIS A 35 20.76 -2.26 -12.92
C HIS A 35 19.39 -2.41 -12.25
N HIS A 36 19.32 -2.60 -10.92
CA HIS A 36 18.06 -2.76 -10.21
C HIS A 36 17.23 -1.47 -10.18
N ARG A 37 17.88 -0.30 -10.19
CA ARG A 37 17.19 1.01 -10.29
C ARG A 37 16.47 1.16 -11.62
N TYR A 38 17.13 0.83 -12.73
CA TYR A 38 16.49 0.91 -14.06
C TYR A 38 15.35 -0.10 -14.18
N LEU A 39 15.54 -1.34 -13.71
CA LEU A 39 14.47 -2.34 -13.68
C LEU A 39 13.27 -1.87 -12.85
N PHE A 40 13.50 -1.17 -11.75
CA PHE A 40 12.43 -0.59 -10.94
C PHE A 40 11.66 0.51 -11.69
N PHE A 41 12.36 1.45 -12.32
CA PHE A 41 11.71 2.49 -13.14
C PHE A 41 10.93 1.88 -14.32
N ILE A 42 11.50 0.89 -15.01
CA ILE A 42 10.85 0.21 -16.13
C ILE A 42 9.63 -0.59 -15.65
N GLY A 43 9.77 -1.40 -14.60
CA GLY A 43 8.66 -2.19 -14.05
C GLY A 43 7.53 -1.32 -13.52
N SER A 44 7.85 -0.26 -12.79
CA SER A 44 6.87 0.69 -12.25
C SER A 44 6.12 1.42 -13.38
N SER A 45 6.82 1.85 -14.44
CA SER A 45 6.20 2.51 -15.60
C SER A 45 5.32 1.55 -16.44
N ILE A 46 5.68 0.27 -16.54
CA ILE A 46 4.83 -0.75 -17.17
C ILE A 46 3.55 -0.99 -16.37
N ILE A 47 3.66 -1.15 -15.05
CA ILE A 47 2.49 -1.30 -14.16
C ILE A 47 1.56 -0.09 -14.30
N TYR A 48 2.13 1.10 -14.35
CA TYR A 48 1.39 2.34 -14.55
C TYR A 48 0.67 2.38 -15.92
N LEU A 49 1.35 1.98 -16.99
CA LEU A 49 0.77 1.93 -18.34
C LEU A 49 -0.37 0.90 -18.43
N LEU A 50 -0.23 -0.22 -17.72
CA LEU A 50 -1.27 -1.24 -17.62
C LEU A 50 -2.48 -0.73 -16.83
N LEU A 51 -2.27 -0.02 -15.72
CA LEU A 51 -3.34 0.62 -14.96
C LEU A 51 -4.08 1.72 -15.74
N LEU A 52 -3.39 2.46 -16.62
CA LEU A 52 -4.02 3.45 -17.50
C LEU A 52 -5.02 2.86 -18.50
N THR A 53 -4.94 1.57 -18.81
CA THR A 53 -5.92 0.89 -19.68
C THR A 53 -7.24 0.58 -18.98
N THR A 54 -7.28 0.71 -17.65
CA THR A 54 -8.48 0.44 -16.86
C THR A 54 -9.40 1.66 -16.82
N LYS A 55 -10.70 1.45 -16.57
CA LYS A 55 -11.69 2.53 -16.41
C LYS A 55 -11.60 3.26 -15.04
N LEU A 56 -10.51 3.06 -14.30
CA LEU A 56 -10.34 3.63 -12.97
C LEU A 56 -10.12 5.14 -13.04
N SER A 57 -10.63 5.85 -12.03
CA SER A 57 -10.32 7.27 -11.84
C SER A 57 -8.84 7.45 -11.50
N MET A 58 -8.26 8.61 -11.81
CA MET A 58 -6.85 8.89 -11.52
C MET A 58 -6.49 8.71 -10.04
N VAL A 59 -7.40 9.09 -9.14
CA VAL A 59 -7.22 9.00 -7.69
C VAL A 59 -7.11 7.53 -7.25
N MET A 60 -7.93 6.66 -7.83
CA MET A 60 -7.87 5.21 -7.58
C MET A 60 -6.56 4.60 -8.09
N ILE A 61 -6.09 5.02 -9.26
CA ILE A 61 -4.80 4.59 -9.80
C ILE A 61 -3.65 5.04 -8.88
N LEU A 62 -3.67 6.29 -8.41
CA LEU A 62 -2.67 6.82 -7.48
C LEU A 62 -2.71 6.11 -6.11
N LEU A 63 -3.89 5.74 -5.61
CA LEU A 63 -4.03 4.93 -4.40
C LEU A 63 -3.38 3.56 -4.53
N ILE A 64 -3.57 2.89 -5.68
CA ILE A 64 -2.94 1.60 -5.97
C ILE A 64 -1.41 1.76 -6.01
N ILE A 65 -0.92 2.79 -6.68
CA ILE A 65 0.51 3.08 -6.80
C ILE A 65 1.14 3.33 -5.42
N MET A 66 0.50 4.19 -4.61
CA MET A 66 0.89 4.42 -3.23
C MET A 66 1.00 3.08 -2.49
N GLY A 67 -0.05 2.25 -2.60
CA GLY A 67 -0.06 0.90 -2.07
C GLY A 67 1.17 0.08 -2.47
N VAL A 68 1.48 0.00 -3.76
CA VAL A 68 2.63 -0.75 -4.28
C VAL A 68 3.94 -0.28 -3.65
N TYR A 69 4.20 1.03 -3.58
CA TYR A 69 5.41 1.55 -2.93
C TYR A 69 5.48 1.17 -1.44
N LEU A 70 4.38 1.32 -0.71
CA LEU A 70 4.31 0.94 0.70
C LEU A 70 4.45 -0.57 0.91
N SER A 71 3.95 -1.40 0.00
CA SER A 71 4.13 -2.86 0.06
C SER A 71 5.57 -3.30 -0.12
N ILE A 72 6.35 -2.59 -0.95
CA ILE A 72 7.78 -2.86 -1.11
C ILE A 72 8.51 -2.53 0.19
N ILE A 73 8.23 -1.38 0.80
CA ILE A 73 8.82 -0.99 2.08
C ILE A 73 8.45 -2.03 3.15
N ASP A 74 7.17 -2.40 3.25
CA ASP A 74 6.70 -3.36 4.25
C ASP A 74 7.31 -4.75 4.06
N PHE A 75 7.46 -5.22 2.81
CA PHE A 75 8.08 -6.51 2.51
C PHE A 75 9.54 -6.59 2.99
N TYR A 76 10.32 -5.53 2.83
CA TYR A 76 11.73 -5.51 3.24
C TYR A 76 11.94 -5.09 4.69
N TYR A 77 11.08 -4.23 5.24
CA TYR A 77 11.30 -3.59 6.54
C TYR A 77 10.28 -3.93 7.61
N TYR A 78 9.15 -4.55 7.26
CA TYR A 78 8.01 -4.79 8.14
C TYR A 78 7.53 -3.52 8.84
N VAL A 79 7.62 -2.39 8.13
CA VAL A 79 7.25 -1.06 8.62
C VAL A 79 6.47 -0.35 7.55
N VAL A 80 5.33 0.22 7.95
CA VAL A 80 4.57 1.17 7.13
C VAL A 80 5.12 2.56 7.37
N ASP A 81 5.72 3.15 6.34
CA ASP A 81 6.39 4.43 6.46
C ASP A 81 5.40 5.59 6.68
N PRO A 82 5.47 6.32 7.81
CA PRO A 82 4.53 7.38 8.12
C PRO A 82 4.73 8.63 7.25
N TYR A 83 5.96 8.94 6.85
CA TYR A 83 6.24 10.15 6.06
C TYR A 83 5.79 9.97 4.62
N LEU A 84 6.11 8.81 4.04
CA LEU A 84 5.73 8.48 2.68
C LEU A 84 4.20 8.41 2.55
N SER A 85 3.52 7.74 3.48
CA SER A 85 2.05 7.66 3.48
C SER A 85 1.37 9.03 3.58
N VAL A 86 1.84 9.93 4.46
CA VAL A 86 1.29 11.29 4.59
C VAL A 86 1.51 12.11 3.32
N LEU A 87 2.69 12.04 2.72
CA LEU A 87 3.01 12.76 1.48
C LEU A 87 2.07 12.35 0.33
N PHE A 88 1.80 11.05 0.20
CA PHE A 88 0.83 10.55 -0.79
C PHE A 88 -0.59 11.05 -0.53
N ILE A 89 -1.03 11.07 0.73
CA ILE A 89 -2.40 11.50 1.07
C ILE A 89 -2.61 12.98 0.79
N ILE A 90 -1.63 13.82 1.13
CA ILE A 90 -1.70 15.26 0.83
C ILE A 90 -1.82 15.46 -0.69
N GLY A 91 -1.04 14.72 -1.48
CA GLY A 91 -1.13 14.74 -2.94
C GLY A 91 -2.47 14.23 -3.50
N LEU A 92 -3.10 13.26 -2.84
CA LEU A 92 -4.42 12.74 -3.24
C LEU A 92 -5.57 13.70 -2.89
N LEU A 93 -5.50 14.36 -1.74
CA LEU A 93 -6.51 15.31 -1.26
C LEU A 93 -6.63 16.54 -2.16
N THR A 94 -5.52 16.99 -2.78
CA THR A 94 -5.56 18.10 -3.74
C THR A 94 -6.24 17.73 -5.06
N LEU A 95 -6.31 16.44 -5.38
CA LEU A 95 -6.88 15.92 -6.64
C LEU A 95 -8.32 15.41 -6.49
N TYR A 96 -8.81 15.20 -5.27
CA TYR A 96 -10.13 14.61 -5.01
C TYR A 96 -10.94 15.43 -4.00
N PRO A 97 -11.90 16.27 -4.44
CA PRO A 97 -12.67 17.12 -3.53
C PRO A 97 -13.76 16.37 -2.75
N SER A 98 -14.22 15.22 -3.25
CA SER A 98 -15.32 14.45 -2.64
C SER A 98 -14.81 13.35 -1.71
N ILE A 99 -14.38 13.72 -0.51
CA ILE A 99 -13.83 12.79 0.48
C ILE A 99 -14.82 12.37 1.56
N ASN A 100 -14.65 11.16 2.08
CA ASN A 100 -15.35 10.67 3.26
C ASN A 100 -14.71 11.25 4.53
N LYS A 101 -15.38 12.20 5.17
CA LYS A 101 -14.87 12.89 6.37
C LYS A 101 -15.03 12.08 7.66
N LEU A 102 -16.12 11.32 7.77
CA LEU A 102 -16.49 10.61 9.01
C LEU A 102 -15.98 9.17 9.05
N LEU A 103 -15.87 8.50 7.90
CA LEU A 103 -15.45 7.10 7.85
C LEU A 103 -14.05 6.85 8.46
N PRO A 104 -13.03 7.69 8.24
CA PRO A 104 -11.72 7.54 8.87
C PRO A 104 -11.76 7.58 10.39
N LEU A 105 -12.64 8.42 10.96
CA LEU A 105 -12.83 8.50 12.41
C LEU A 105 -13.43 7.20 12.94
N TYR A 106 -14.44 6.65 12.27
CA TYR A 106 -15.06 5.38 12.67
C TYR A 106 -14.08 4.21 12.56
N VAL A 107 -13.29 4.15 11.49
CA VAL A 107 -12.26 3.12 11.30
C VAL A 107 -11.20 3.22 12.40
N LEU A 108 -10.73 4.44 12.71
CA LEU A 108 -9.76 4.67 13.77
C LEU A 108 -10.31 4.23 15.14
N LEU A 109 -11.52 4.65 15.49
CA LEU A 109 -12.17 4.28 16.75
C LEU A 109 -12.37 2.77 16.87
N PHE A 110 -12.81 2.12 15.80
CA PHE A 110 -12.99 0.68 15.75
C PHE A 110 -11.67 -0.06 16.03
N PHE A 111 -10.59 0.31 15.33
CA PHE A 111 -9.30 -0.34 15.52
C PHE A 111 -8.62 0.01 16.85
N LEU A 112 -8.86 1.21 17.41
CA LEU A 112 -8.41 1.54 18.77
C LEU A 112 -9.11 0.67 19.81
N LEU A 113 -10.43 0.48 19.68
CA LEU A 113 -11.20 -0.40 20.55
C LEU A 113 -10.75 -1.85 20.40
N LEU A 114 -10.50 -2.31 19.17
CA LEU A 114 -9.97 -3.64 18.90
C LEU A 114 -8.55 -3.82 19.49
N SER A 115 -7.69 -2.79 19.41
CA SER A 115 -6.35 -2.81 19.98
C SER A 115 -6.38 -2.85 21.51
N TYR A 116 -7.36 -2.18 22.13
CA TYR A 116 -7.58 -2.27 23.58
C TYR A 116 -8.01 -3.68 24.01
N LEU A 117 -8.91 -4.32 23.25
CA LEU A 117 -9.36 -5.69 23.53
C LEU A 117 -8.30 -6.75 23.21
N MET A 118 -7.45 -6.51 22.21
CA MET A 118 -6.41 -7.43 21.73
C MET A 118 -5.03 -6.76 21.66
N PRO A 119 -4.40 -6.50 22.82
CA PRO A 119 -3.14 -5.78 22.88
C PRO A 119 -2.02 -6.54 22.13
N LYS A 120 -1.19 -5.78 21.40
CA LYS A 120 0.02 -6.25 20.68
C LYS A 120 -0.21 -7.24 19.52
N LYS A 121 -1.46 -7.53 19.14
CA LYS A 121 -1.75 -8.41 17.98
C LYS A 121 -1.91 -7.66 16.66
N LEU A 122 -2.15 -6.35 16.70
CA LEU A 122 -2.43 -5.54 15.53
C LEU A 122 -1.24 -4.65 15.16
N GLY A 123 -0.89 -4.66 13.87
CA GLY A 123 0.08 -3.72 13.31
C GLY A 123 -0.50 -2.31 13.24
N PHE A 124 0.03 -1.39 14.07
CA PHE A 124 -0.39 0.03 14.02
C PHE A 124 -0.13 0.68 12.66
N GLY A 125 0.86 0.19 11.90
CA GLY A 125 1.13 0.65 10.53
C GLY A 125 -0.03 0.37 9.59
N ASP A 126 -0.52 -0.88 9.59
CA ASP A 126 -1.63 -1.31 8.73
C ASP A 126 -2.92 -0.58 9.06
N ILE A 127 -3.19 -0.36 10.36
CA ILE A 127 -4.34 0.42 10.83
C ILE A 127 -4.29 1.84 10.28
N LYS A 128 -3.13 2.52 10.36
CA LYS A 128 -2.98 3.88 9.82
C LYS A 128 -3.27 3.92 8.33
N LEU A 129 -2.76 2.94 7.59
CA LEU A 129 -2.96 2.85 6.15
C LEU A 129 -4.45 2.62 5.82
N LEU A 130 -5.16 1.77 6.55
CA LEU A 130 -6.61 1.58 6.41
C LEU A 130 -7.41 2.86 6.71
N VAL A 131 -7.03 3.60 7.76
CA VAL A 131 -7.64 4.90 8.07
C VAL A 131 -7.43 5.88 6.92
N TYR A 132 -6.24 5.92 6.33
CA TYR A 132 -5.95 6.79 5.20
C TYR A 132 -6.74 6.42 3.94
N TRP A 133 -6.84 5.13 3.60
CA TRP A 133 -7.63 4.68 2.47
C TRP A 133 -9.13 4.88 2.65
N SER A 134 -9.63 4.84 3.89
CA SER A 134 -11.05 5.08 4.19
C SER A 134 -11.54 6.48 3.82
N VAL A 135 -10.63 7.44 3.63
CA VAL A 135 -10.96 8.79 3.11
C VAL A 135 -11.53 8.71 1.69
N PHE A 136 -11.08 7.73 0.90
CA PHE A 136 -11.39 7.59 -0.52
C PHE A 136 -12.30 6.40 -0.84
N LEU A 137 -12.42 5.43 0.06
CA LEU A 137 -13.22 4.23 -0.12
C LEU A 137 -14.59 4.35 0.53
N SER A 138 -15.60 3.72 -0.08
CA SER A 138 -16.90 3.52 0.58
C SER A 138 -16.81 2.48 1.71
N PRO A 139 -17.76 2.46 2.66
CA PRO A 139 -17.76 1.48 3.75
C PRO A 139 -17.76 0.03 3.26
N ILE A 140 -18.52 -0.26 2.20
CA ILE A 140 -18.61 -1.61 1.62
C ILE A 140 -17.28 -2.04 1.00
N GLN A 141 -16.62 -1.14 0.26
CA GLN A 141 -15.29 -1.38 -0.30
C GLN A 141 -14.25 -1.64 0.79
N LEU A 142 -14.30 -0.88 1.90
CA LEU A 142 -13.36 -1.05 3.00
C LEU A 142 -13.54 -2.40 3.72
N LEU A 143 -14.78 -2.85 3.92
CA LEU A 143 -15.06 -4.17 4.50
C LEU A 143 -14.55 -5.30 3.59
N TRP A 144 -14.83 -5.22 2.28
CA TRP A 144 -14.33 -6.18 1.32
C TRP A 144 -12.81 -6.17 1.23
N LEU A 145 -12.17 -5.00 1.34
CA LEU A 145 -10.72 -4.87 1.35
C LEU A 145 -10.11 -5.63 2.52
N ILE A 146 -10.62 -5.42 3.75
CA ILE A 146 -10.12 -6.12 4.94
C ILE A 146 -10.36 -7.63 4.80
N PHE A 147 -11.55 -8.02 4.34
CA PHE A 147 -11.91 -9.43 4.14
C PHE A 147 -10.98 -10.11 3.14
N ILE A 148 -10.82 -9.56 1.94
CA ILE A 148 -9.97 -10.13 0.88
C ILE A 148 -8.51 -10.15 1.31
N ALA A 149 -8.00 -9.07 1.93
CA ALA A 149 -6.61 -9.02 2.39
C ALA A 149 -6.32 -10.10 3.45
N SER A 150 -7.21 -10.23 4.43
CA SER A 150 -7.08 -11.27 5.47
C SER A 150 -7.18 -12.67 4.90
N PHE A 151 -8.12 -12.91 3.97
CA PHE A 151 -8.28 -14.22 3.33
C PHE A 151 -7.04 -14.63 2.53
N ILE A 152 -6.48 -13.72 1.71
CA ILE A 152 -5.25 -13.99 0.96
C ILE A 152 -4.07 -14.20 1.92
N GLY A 153 -3.97 -13.41 2.98
CA GLY A 153 -2.93 -13.58 4.00
C GLY A 153 -2.98 -14.95 4.69
N ILE A 154 -4.18 -15.41 5.07
CA ILE A 154 -4.38 -16.73 5.67
C ILE A 154 -4.00 -17.84 4.67
N LEU A 155 -4.46 -17.74 3.43
CA LEU A 155 -4.10 -18.69 2.37
C LEU A 155 -2.59 -18.76 2.17
N TYR A 156 -1.91 -17.61 2.16
CA TYR A 156 -0.46 -17.55 2.06
C TYR A 156 0.23 -18.28 3.21
N ILE A 157 -0.21 -18.07 4.46
CA ILE A 157 0.34 -18.77 5.63
C ILE A 157 0.15 -20.28 5.51
N MET A 158 -1.06 -20.72 5.14
CA MET A 158 -1.38 -22.14 5.00
C MET A 158 -0.51 -22.79 3.92
N LEU A 159 -0.40 -22.16 2.75
CA LEU A 159 0.45 -22.64 1.66
C LEU A 159 1.92 -22.68 2.05
N TYR A 160 2.42 -21.65 2.74
CA TYR A 160 3.80 -21.62 3.18
C TYR A 160 4.11 -22.74 4.18
N GLN A 161 3.22 -22.99 5.15
CA GLN A 161 3.38 -24.09 6.12
C GLN A 161 3.31 -25.46 5.46
N LEU A 162 2.53 -25.61 4.39
CA LEU A 162 2.44 -26.87 3.65
C LEU A 162 3.70 -27.14 2.81
N LEU A 163 4.34 -26.09 2.29
CA LEU A 163 5.53 -26.18 1.44
C LEU A 163 6.85 -26.14 2.23
N THR A 164 6.83 -25.64 3.47
CA THR A 164 8.04 -25.34 4.24
C THR A 164 7.89 -25.82 5.68
N SER A 165 8.89 -26.53 6.18
CA SER A 165 8.96 -26.99 7.57
C SER A 165 9.39 -25.90 8.58
N HIS A 166 9.69 -24.69 8.10
CA HIS A 166 10.10 -23.57 8.94
C HIS A 166 8.90 -22.69 9.36
N PRO A 167 8.83 -22.25 10.62
CA PRO A 167 7.76 -21.37 11.07
C PRO A 167 7.93 -19.95 10.52
N LEU A 168 6.87 -19.39 9.92
CA LEU A 168 6.78 -17.97 9.59
C LEU A 168 6.73 -17.14 10.88
N THR A 169 7.75 -16.33 11.11
CA THR A 169 7.84 -15.48 12.31
C THR A 169 7.25 -14.09 12.10
N LYS A 170 7.31 -13.56 10.88
CA LYS A 170 6.79 -12.24 10.50
C LYS A 170 6.23 -12.27 9.09
N ILE A 171 5.20 -11.47 8.88
CA ILE A 171 4.49 -11.35 7.60
C ILE A 171 4.28 -9.87 7.32
N ALA A 172 4.67 -9.44 6.13
CA ALA A 172 4.36 -8.12 5.61
C ALA A 172 2.90 -8.14 5.15
N PHE A 173 2.04 -7.35 5.79
CA PHE A 173 0.60 -7.36 5.52
C PHE A 173 0.18 -6.38 4.42
N VAL A 174 0.96 -5.32 4.21
CA VAL A 174 0.67 -4.32 3.17
C VAL A 174 0.60 -4.93 1.77
N PRO A 175 1.46 -5.87 1.35
CA PRO A 175 1.30 -6.56 0.06
C PRO A 175 -0.08 -7.21 -0.14
N PHE A 176 -0.69 -7.76 0.90
CA PHE A 176 -2.03 -8.33 0.81
C PHE A 176 -3.12 -7.25 0.77
N LEU A 177 -2.93 -6.18 1.53
CA LEU A 177 -3.80 -5.00 1.49
C LEU A 177 -3.84 -4.35 0.11
N THR A 178 -2.71 -4.28 -0.59
CA THR A 178 -2.63 -3.67 -1.92
C THR A 178 -3.29 -4.52 -2.98
N ILE A 179 -3.12 -5.85 -2.92
CA ILE A 179 -3.84 -6.79 -3.79
C ILE A 179 -5.36 -6.70 -3.53
N ALA A 180 -5.78 -6.61 -2.27
CA ALA A 180 -7.19 -6.44 -1.95
C ALA A 180 -7.73 -5.09 -2.46
N LEU A 181 -6.97 -4.00 -2.30
CA LEU A 181 -7.34 -2.69 -2.82
C LEU A 181 -7.54 -2.71 -4.34
N THR A 182 -6.64 -3.34 -5.10
CA THR A 182 -6.77 -3.41 -6.57
C THR A 182 -8.02 -4.19 -6.98
N ILE A 183 -8.28 -5.33 -6.34
CA ILE A 183 -9.48 -6.14 -6.59
C ILE A 183 -10.74 -5.34 -6.28
N VAL A 184 -10.80 -4.71 -5.11
CA VAL A 184 -11.97 -3.92 -4.68
C VAL A 184 -12.23 -2.78 -5.65
N LEU A 185 -11.23 -2.00 -6.02
CA LEU A 185 -11.41 -0.85 -6.93
C LEU A 185 -11.82 -1.26 -8.34
N LEU A 186 -11.44 -2.46 -8.79
CA LEU A 186 -11.79 -2.96 -10.13
C LEU A 186 -13.17 -3.62 -10.20
N ILE A 187 -13.66 -4.18 -9.10
CA ILE A 187 -14.83 -5.08 -9.10
C ILE A 187 -16.01 -4.50 -8.33
N ILE A 188 -15.78 -3.70 -7.28
CA ILE A 188 -16.79 -3.24 -6.32
C ILE A 188 -16.98 -1.73 -6.41
#